data_AF-A0A327PQT5-F1
#
_entry.id   AF-A0A327PQT5-F1
#
_cell.length_a   1.000
_cell.length_b   1.000
_cell.length_c   1.000
_cell.angle_alpha   90.00
_cell.angle_beta   90.00
_cell.angle_gamma   90.00
#
_symmetry.space_group_name_H-M   'P 1'
#
loop_
_entity.id
_entity.type
_entity.pdbx_description
1 polymer ?
#
loop_
_entity_poly.entity_id
_entity_poly.type
_entity_poly.pdbx_seq_one_letter_code
_entity_poly.pdbx_strand_id
1 'polypeptide(L)'
;MCLQGFLQGESILNRLKQTLECGARYTLFLFNWRLQGGCSIFFTFRVNIVLLFMNTKLVMTSSAILMYAAGIILTFAPDLILEVLKLNPDQISLFLMQILGALYFGFGMLNWMNKGRPIGGIYNRPVAIANLSHFMIAGLALLKGLLSNPALPSFIWALGILYIGFGIAFGLILFRHPTADQSKN
;
A
#
# COMPACT_ATOMS: atom_id res chain seq x y z
N MET A 1 -20.61 -38.84 13.18
CA MET A 1 -20.67 -40.30 13.05
C MET A 1 -19.59 -40.72 12.05
N CYS A 2 -18.32 -40.73 12.48
CA CYS A 2 -17.15 -40.81 11.57
C CYS A 2 -16.11 -41.84 12.04
N LEU A 3 -16.53 -42.86 12.79
CA LEU A 3 -15.62 -43.75 13.51
C LEU A 3 -16.10 -45.20 13.50
N GLN A 4 -16.47 -45.72 12.32
CA GLN A 4 -16.87 -47.12 12.20
C GLN A 4 -16.55 -47.73 10.82
N GLY A 5 -15.35 -47.48 10.30
CA GLY A 5 -14.93 -48.00 8.99
C GLY A 5 -13.42 -48.23 8.85
N PHE A 6 -12.74 -48.66 9.92
CA PHE A 6 -11.28 -48.85 9.90
C PHE A 6 -10.83 -50.31 9.64
N LEU A 7 -11.75 -51.24 9.38
CA LEU A 7 -11.42 -52.66 9.19
C LEU A 7 -12.16 -53.27 8.01
N GLN A 8 -11.72 -52.97 6.79
CA GLN A 8 -11.85 -53.89 5.65
C GLN A 8 -10.97 -53.41 4.48
N GLY A 9 -10.14 -54.32 3.97
CA GLY A 9 -9.19 -54.07 2.89
C GLY A 9 -9.88 -53.87 1.55
N GLU A 10 -10.16 -52.61 1.21
CA GLU A 10 -10.57 -52.21 -0.14
C GLU A 10 -9.48 -51.46 -0.92
N SER A 11 -9.45 -51.75 -2.22
CA SER A 11 -8.49 -51.30 -3.23
C SER A 11 -8.39 -49.77 -3.34
N ILE A 12 -7.17 -49.29 -3.62
CA ILE A 12 -6.81 -47.86 -3.73
C ILE A 12 -7.66 -47.11 -4.77
N LEU A 13 -8.18 -47.81 -5.78
CA LEU A 13 -9.01 -47.21 -6.84
C LEU A 13 -10.35 -46.67 -6.32
N ASN A 14 -10.95 -47.31 -5.30
CA ASN A 14 -12.20 -46.85 -4.70
C ASN A 14 -12.01 -45.60 -3.82
N ARG A 15 -10.81 -45.43 -3.22
CA ARG A 15 -10.46 -44.22 -2.45
C ARG A 15 -10.37 -42.96 -3.33
N LEU A 16 -9.93 -43.10 -4.58
CA LEU A 16 -9.83 -41.96 -5.51
C LEU A 16 -11.19 -41.50 -6.04
N LYS A 17 -12.14 -42.42 -6.27
CA LYS A 17 -13.50 -42.03 -6.65
C LYS A 17 -14.25 -41.31 -5.53
N GLN A 18 -14.11 -41.76 -4.28
CA GLN A 18 -14.83 -41.18 -3.15
C GLN A 18 -14.28 -39.81 -2.71
N THR A 19 -12.98 -39.56 -2.92
CA THR A 19 -12.39 -38.22 -2.70
C THR A 19 -12.75 -37.23 -3.80
N LEU A 20 -12.96 -37.68 -5.04
CA LEU A 20 -13.40 -36.81 -6.15
C LEU A 20 -14.85 -36.34 -6.00
N GLU A 21 -15.76 -37.15 -5.45
CA GLU A 21 -17.16 -36.73 -5.23
C GLU A 21 -17.34 -35.80 -4.02
N CYS A 22 -16.41 -35.81 -3.07
CA CYS A 22 -16.46 -34.93 -1.89
C CYS A 22 -15.87 -33.51 -2.16
N GLY A 23 -15.01 -33.36 -3.18
CA GLY A 23 -14.43 -32.08 -3.58
C GLY A 23 -15.33 -31.17 -4.43
N ALA A 24 -16.40 -31.73 -5.02
CA ALA A 24 -17.29 -31.01 -5.94
C ALA A 24 -18.50 -30.33 -5.24
N ARG A 25 -18.63 -30.45 -3.91
CA ARG A 25 -19.83 -30.02 -3.17
C ARG A 25 -19.66 -28.79 -2.27
N TYR A 26 -18.54 -28.08 -2.34
CA TYR A 26 -18.25 -26.90 -1.50
C TYR A 26 -18.11 -25.55 -2.23
N THR A 27 -18.43 -25.47 -3.52
CA THR A 27 -18.30 -24.19 -4.28
C THR A 27 -19.64 -23.53 -4.60
N LEU A 28 -20.70 -23.87 -3.87
CA LEU A 28 -22.05 -23.43 -4.17
C LEU A 28 -22.76 -22.89 -2.92
N PHE A 29 -22.14 -21.93 -2.22
CA PHE A 29 -22.86 -21.00 -1.36
C PHE A 29 -21.96 -19.78 -1.08
N LEU A 30 -22.53 -18.58 -1.24
CA LEU A 30 -22.00 -17.25 -0.89
C LEU A 30 -21.06 -16.58 -1.91
N PHE A 31 -21.61 -15.98 -2.96
CA PHE A 31 -21.95 -14.54 -2.97
C PHE A 31 -22.53 -14.14 -4.33
N ASN A 32 -23.85 -14.10 -4.39
CA ASN A 32 -24.62 -13.51 -5.48
C ASN A 32 -24.64 -11.98 -5.30
N TRP A 33 -23.99 -11.24 -6.19
CA TRP A 33 -24.18 -9.79 -6.36
C TRP A 33 -24.29 -9.47 -7.84
N ARG A 34 -25.50 -9.61 -8.39
CA ARG A 34 -25.86 -9.04 -9.69
C ARG A 34 -27.31 -8.56 -9.68
N LEU A 35 -27.52 -7.28 -9.33
CA LEU A 35 -28.61 -6.42 -9.81
C LEU A 35 -28.08 -4.96 -9.72
N GLN A 36 -27.79 -4.30 -10.83
CA GLN A 36 -28.70 -3.50 -11.67
C GLN A 36 -29.20 -2.21 -11.00
N GLY A 37 -28.75 -1.06 -11.52
CA GLY A 37 -29.48 0.21 -11.43
C GLY A 37 -28.65 1.47 -11.20
N GLY A 38 -28.47 2.27 -12.26
CA GLY A 38 -28.55 3.73 -12.13
C GLY A 38 -27.25 4.55 -12.16
N CYS A 39 -27.17 5.45 -13.16
CA CYS A 39 -26.38 6.70 -13.19
C CYS A 39 -24.96 6.67 -13.78
N SER A 40 -24.84 6.21 -15.04
CA SER A 40 -23.69 6.50 -15.90
C SER A 40 -23.85 7.85 -16.60
N ILE A 41 -23.57 8.97 -15.92
CA ILE A 41 -23.29 10.26 -16.59
C ILE A 41 -22.25 11.13 -15.85
N PHE A 42 -21.84 10.81 -14.62
CA PHE A 42 -20.81 11.57 -13.89
C PHE A 42 -19.38 10.96 -13.94
N PHE A 43 -19.17 9.89 -14.72
CA PHE A 43 -17.95 9.07 -14.59
C PHE A 43 -16.83 9.42 -15.59
N THR A 44 -17.10 10.19 -16.63
CA THR A 44 -16.18 10.27 -17.78
C THR A 44 -15.05 11.29 -17.62
N PHE A 45 -15.12 12.21 -16.65
CA PHE A 45 -14.02 13.14 -16.34
C PHE A 45 -13.06 12.62 -15.24
N ARG A 46 -13.38 11.48 -14.60
CA ARG A 46 -12.73 11.00 -13.37
C ARG A 46 -11.58 10.01 -13.57
N VAL A 47 -11.35 9.54 -14.81
CA VAL A 47 -10.46 8.39 -15.06
C VAL A 47 -9.05 8.82 -15.54
N ASN A 48 -8.92 9.96 -16.22
CA ASN A 48 -7.64 10.34 -16.87
C ASN A 48 -6.51 10.74 -15.91
N ILE A 49 -6.79 11.42 -14.78
CA ILE A 49 -5.74 11.74 -13.79
C ILE A 49 -5.28 10.51 -13.02
N VAL A 50 -6.21 9.59 -12.76
CA VAL A 50 -5.92 8.30 -12.12
C VAL A 50 -5.11 7.41 -13.05
N LEU A 51 -5.38 7.46 -14.37
CA LEU A 51 -4.63 6.73 -15.40
C LEU A 51 -3.17 7.22 -15.55
N LEU A 52 -2.87 8.51 -15.37
CA LEU A 52 -1.48 9.00 -15.33
C LEU A 52 -0.72 8.47 -14.09
N PHE A 53 -1.41 8.31 -12.96
CA PHE A 53 -0.89 7.65 -11.75
C PHE A 53 -0.80 6.12 -11.88
N MET A 54 -1.36 5.50 -12.93
CA MET A 54 -1.38 4.04 -13.06
C MET A 54 -0.06 3.44 -13.54
N ASN A 55 0.92 4.26 -13.94
CA ASN A 55 2.27 3.75 -14.09
C ASN A 55 2.87 3.54 -12.69
N THR A 56 2.77 2.32 -12.19
CA THR A 56 3.31 1.92 -10.88
C THR A 56 4.79 2.25 -10.74
N LYS A 57 5.55 2.22 -11.85
CA LYS A 57 6.96 2.65 -11.86
C LYS A 57 7.12 4.13 -11.51
N LEU A 58 6.28 5.02 -12.03
CA LEU A 58 6.33 6.44 -11.69
C LEU A 58 5.97 6.68 -10.23
N VAL A 59 4.90 6.04 -9.74
CA VAL A 59 4.49 6.17 -8.33
C VAL A 59 5.61 5.71 -7.40
N MET A 60 6.19 4.54 -7.66
CA MET A 60 7.30 4.00 -6.88
C MET A 60 8.58 4.86 -6.97
N THR A 61 8.87 5.44 -8.14
CA THR A 61 10.06 6.29 -8.32
C THR A 61 9.89 7.62 -7.58
N SER A 62 8.73 8.27 -7.72
CA SER A 62 8.43 9.53 -7.05
C SER A 62 8.39 9.37 -5.53
N SER A 63 7.78 8.30 -5.00
CA SER A 63 7.80 8.01 -3.57
C SER A 63 9.21 7.69 -3.07
N ALA A 64 10.03 6.98 -3.85
CA ALA A 64 11.42 6.70 -3.50
C ALA A 64 12.24 7.99 -3.36
N ILE A 65 12.15 8.89 -4.34
CA ILE A 65 12.87 10.17 -4.32
C ILE A 65 12.46 11.01 -3.11
N LEU A 66 11.16 11.08 -2.82
CA LEU A 66 10.67 11.82 -1.66
C LEU A 66 11.20 11.26 -0.34
N MET A 67 11.16 9.93 -0.18
CA MET A 67 11.63 9.26 1.03
C MET A 67 13.15 9.34 1.17
N TYR A 68 13.90 9.29 0.07
CA TYR A 68 15.34 9.54 0.10
C TYR A 68 15.68 10.97 0.48
N ALA A 69 15.00 11.96 -0.10
CA ALA A 69 15.23 13.36 0.24
C ALA A 69 14.97 13.59 1.74
N ALA A 70 13.84 13.10 2.25
CA ALA A 70 13.53 13.15 3.68
C ALA A 70 14.60 12.42 4.52
N GLY A 71 14.97 11.20 4.14
CA GLY A 71 15.96 10.40 4.87
C GLY A 71 17.33 11.08 4.95
N ILE A 72 17.84 11.59 3.83
CA ILE A 72 19.12 12.30 3.77
C ILE A 72 19.07 13.56 4.63
N ILE A 73 18.01 14.37 4.52
CA ILE A 73 17.89 15.61 5.28
C ILE A 73 17.82 15.32 6.79
N LEU A 74 16.99 14.37 7.23
CA LEU A 74 16.87 14.02 8.65
C LEU A 74 18.15 13.39 9.23
N THR A 75 18.91 12.62 8.43
CA THR A 75 20.15 11.98 8.92
C THR A 75 21.31 12.98 8.99
N PHE A 76 21.47 13.85 8.00
CA PHE A 76 22.65 14.73 7.91
C PHE A 76 22.41 16.15 8.43
N ALA A 77 21.17 16.62 8.50
CA ALA A 77 20.81 17.96 8.98
C ALA A 77 19.57 17.93 9.92
N PRO A 78 19.59 17.15 11.02
CA PRO A 78 18.46 17.06 11.95
C PRO A 78 18.20 18.38 12.71
N ASP A 79 19.24 19.16 12.98
CA ASP A 79 19.21 20.45 13.66
C ASP A 79 18.44 21.51 12.87
N LEU A 80 18.66 21.58 11.54
CA LEU A 80 17.94 22.49 10.64
C LEU A 80 16.42 22.26 10.71
N ILE A 81 16.00 20.99 10.78
CA ILE A 81 14.58 20.63 10.85
C ILE A 81 13.98 21.03 12.20
N LEU A 82 14.70 20.83 13.30
CA LEU A 82 14.24 21.24 14.63
C LEU A 82 14.12 22.76 14.75
N GLU A 83 15.05 23.51 14.18
CA GLU A 83 14.99 24.98 14.13
C GLU A 83 13.77 25.47 13.33
N VAL A 84 13.51 24.89 12.15
CA VAL A 84 12.32 25.21 11.34
C VAL A 84 11.02 24.92 12.11
N LEU A 85 11.01 23.87 12.93
CA LEU A 85 9.88 23.51 13.79
C LEU A 85 9.81 24.35 15.07
N LYS A 86 10.75 25.28 15.29
CA LYS A 86 10.89 26.09 16.51
C LYS A 86 11.00 25.24 17.78
N LEU A 87 11.62 24.08 17.66
CA LEU A 87 11.95 23.18 18.77
C LEU A 87 13.40 23.40 19.17
N ASN A 88 13.67 23.45 20.48
CA ASN A 88 15.04 23.53 20.97
C ASN A 88 15.73 22.18 20.72
N PRO A 89 16.86 22.14 20.01
CA PRO A 89 17.56 20.90 19.74
C PRO A 89 18.17 20.36 21.03
N ASP A 90 17.79 19.14 21.38
CA ASP A 90 18.38 18.36 22.47
C ASP A 90 19.10 17.13 21.90
N GLN A 91 20.04 16.56 22.65
CA GLN A 91 20.86 15.45 22.16
C GLN A 91 20.02 14.20 21.84
N ILE A 92 18.91 13.99 22.54
CA ILE A 92 18.01 12.84 22.33
C ILE A 92 17.16 13.08 21.08
N SER A 93 16.57 14.26 20.89
CA SER A 93 15.79 14.58 19.70
C SER A 93 16.62 14.54 18.42
N LEU A 94 17.86 15.04 18.44
CA LEU A 94 18.79 14.92 17.31
C LEU A 94 19.04 13.45 16.94
N PHE A 95 19.32 12.60 17.93
CA PHE A 95 19.54 11.18 17.71
C PHE A 95 18.29 10.47 17.16
N LEU A 96 17.11 10.79 17.71
CA LEU A 96 15.83 10.24 17.21
C LEU A 96 15.54 10.67 15.78
N MET A 97 15.82 11.92 15.42
CA MET A 97 15.66 12.41 14.04
C MET A 97 16.57 11.65 13.07
N GLN A 98 17.81 11.35 13.46
CA GLN A 98 18.72 10.57 12.61
C GLN A 98 18.25 9.12 12.39
N ILE A 99 17.71 8.48 13.43
CA ILE A 99 17.11 7.13 13.33
C ILE A 99 15.89 7.17 12.41
N LEU A 100 15.02 8.19 12.53
CA LEU A 100 13.89 8.38 11.63
C LEU A 100 14.37 8.64 10.19
N GLY A 101 15.47 9.38 10.00
CA GLY A 101 16.10 9.57 8.70
C GLY A 101 16.56 8.26 8.06
N ALA A 102 17.20 7.38 8.84
CA ALA A 102 17.61 6.06 8.38
C ALA A 102 16.40 5.18 7.98
N LEU A 103 15.30 5.26 8.74
CA LEU A 103 14.05 4.57 8.42
C LEU A 103 13.48 5.06 7.06
N TYR A 104 13.42 6.38 6.86
CA TYR A 104 12.94 6.97 5.60
C TYR A 104 13.83 6.63 4.42
N PHE A 105 15.15 6.67 4.60
CA PHE A 105 16.11 6.24 3.59
C PHE A 105 15.91 4.77 3.20
N GLY A 106 15.70 3.89 4.19
CA GLY A 106 15.39 2.48 3.97
C GLY A 106 14.10 2.28 3.16
N PHE A 107 13.03 3.01 3.47
CA PHE A 107 11.80 3.01 2.69
C PHE A 107 12.01 3.53 1.25
N GLY A 108 12.83 4.57 1.09
CA GLY A 108 13.25 5.08 -0.22
C GLY A 108 13.94 4.00 -1.04
N MET A 109 14.88 3.27 -0.43
CA MET A 109 15.57 2.14 -1.07
C MET A 109 14.62 1.01 -1.45
N LEU A 110 13.70 0.64 -0.55
CA LEU A 110 12.70 -0.39 -0.82
C LEU A 110 11.85 -0.03 -2.05
N ASN A 111 11.45 1.23 -2.17
CA ASN A 111 10.66 1.71 -3.30
C ASN A 111 11.49 1.76 -4.59
N TRP A 112 12.74 2.21 -4.50
CA TRP A 112 13.66 2.29 -5.63
C TRP A 112 13.98 0.90 -6.22
N MET A 113 14.18 -0.11 -5.37
CA MET A 113 14.49 -1.48 -5.82
C MET A 113 13.28 -2.17 -6.44
N ASN A 114 12.06 -1.83 -6.02
CA ASN A 114 10.84 -2.48 -6.51
C ASN A 114 10.16 -1.76 -7.68
N LYS A 115 10.59 -0.54 -8.06
CA LYS A 115 9.94 0.26 -9.12
C LYS A 115 9.78 -0.42 -10.48
N GLY A 116 10.62 -1.41 -10.80
CA GLY A 116 10.58 -2.13 -12.08
C GLY A 116 9.72 -3.40 -12.06
N ARG A 117 9.09 -3.73 -10.92
CA ARG A 117 8.31 -4.97 -10.78
C ARG A 117 6.81 -4.66 -10.72
N PRO A 118 5.94 -5.60 -11.14
CA PRO A 118 4.49 -5.44 -10.96
C PRO A 118 4.14 -5.35 -9.47
N ILE A 119 3.65 -4.20 -9.04
CA ILE A 119 3.25 -3.94 -7.64
C ILE A 119 1.80 -4.41 -7.45
N GLY A 120 1.50 -5.06 -6.31
CA GLY A 120 0.16 -5.55 -5.95
C GLY A 120 -0.07 -7.06 -6.15
N GLY A 121 0.80 -7.74 -6.91
CA GLY A 121 0.80 -9.21 -7.00
C GLY A 121 1.35 -9.87 -5.73
N ILE A 122 1.23 -11.20 -5.59
CA ILE A 122 1.59 -11.95 -4.36
C ILE A 122 2.98 -11.63 -3.79
N TYR A 123 3.97 -11.33 -4.64
CA TYR A 123 5.34 -11.04 -4.24
C TYR A 123 5.56 -9.59 -3.79
N ASN A 124 4.90 -8.61 -4.43
CA ASN A 124 5.09 -7.18 -4.15
C ASN A 124 3.92 -6.56 -3.37
N ARG A 125 2.93 -7.38 -2.96
CA ARG A 125 1.81 -6.94 -2.13
C ARG A 125 2.26 -6.41 -0.76
N PRO A 126 3.24 -7.01 -0.05
CA PRO A 126 3.73 -6.45 1.21
C PRO A 126 4.31 -5.04 1.05
N VAL A 127 5.00 -4.77 -0.06
CA VAL A 127 5.58 -3.44 -0.36
C VAL A 127 4.48 -2.41 -0.60
N ALA A 128 3.41 -2.79 -1.32
CA ALA A 128 2.24 -1.93 -1.51
C ALA A 128 1.55 -1.61 -0.18
N ILE A 129 1.37 -2.62 0.69
CA ILE A 129 0.77 -2.44 2.03
C ILE A 129 1.65 -1.54 2.90
N ALA A 130 2.96 -1.73 2.91
CA ALA A 130 3.88 -0.91 3.70
C ALA A 130 3.80 0.57 3.31
N ASN A 131 3.82 0.88 2.01
CA ASN A 131 3.67 2.25 1.53
C ASN A 131 2.27 2.81 1.81
N LEU A 132 1.21 2.03 1.58
CA LEU A 132 -0.14 2.44 1.89
C LEU A 132 -0.28 2.80 3.37
N SER A 133 0.16 1.93 4.27
CA SER A 133 0.12 2.17 5.71
C SER A 133 0.89 3.42 6.09
N HIS A 134 2.09 3.60 5.57
CA HIS A 134 2.89 4.79 5.85
C HIS A 134 2.18 6.08 5.41
N PHE A 135 1.81 6.19 4.13
CA PHE A 135 1.21 7.41 3.58
C PHE A 135 -0.21 7.66 4.12
N MET A 136 -0.98 6.61 4.37
CA MET A 136 -2.34 6.74 4.91
C MET A 136 -2.33 7.17 6.38
N ILE A 137 -1.52 6.52 7.21
CA ILE A 137 -1.44 6.88 8.64
C ILE A 137 -0.85 8.28 8.79
N ALA A 138 0.28 8.57 8.13
CA ALA A 138 0.89 9.90 8.19
C ALA A 138 -0.01 10.98 7.56
N GLY A 139 -0.67 10.67 6.44
CA GLY A 139 -1.60 11.60 5.78
C GLY A 139 -2.81 11.94 6.65
N LEU A 140 -3.39 10.96 7.34
CA LEU A 140 -4.50 11.20 8.28
C LEU A 140 -4.05 11.97 9.53
N ALA A 141 -2.86 11.67 10.05
CA ALA A 141 -2.28 12.40 11.18
C ALA A 141 -2.03 13.87 10.82
N LEU A 142 -1.46 14.13 9.63
CA LEU A 142 -1.30 15.48 9.09
C LEU A 142 -2.67 16.15 8.94
N LEU A 143 -3.61 15.54 8.21
CA LEU A 143 -4.94 16.12 7.99
C LEU A 143 -5.60 16.54 9.30
N LYS A 144 -5.56 15.68 10.32
CA LYS A 144 -6.07 16.01 11.66
C LYS A 144 -5.36 17.24 12.25
N GLY A 145 -4.03 17.28 12.21
CA GLY A 145 -3.23 18.39 12.72
C GLY A 145 -3.50 19.72 12.00
N LEU A 146 -3.66 19.70 10.67
CA LEU A 146 -3.95 20.88 9.85
C LEU A 146 -5.35 21.42 10.10
N LEU A 147 -6.35 20.54 10.25
CA LEU A 147 -7.72 20.95 10.58
C LEU A 147 -7.82 21.54 12.00
N SER A 148 -7.02 21.05 12.95
CA SER A 148 -6.97 21.60 14.31
C SER A 148 -6.22 22.94 14.38
N ASN A 149 -5.24 23.18 13.50
CA ASN A 149 -4.43 24.39 13.50
C ASN A 149 -4.29 24.98 12.08
N PRO A 150 -5.28 25.75 11.60
CA PRO A 150 -5.26 26.32 10.26
C PRO A 150 -4.11 27.32 10.01
N ALA A 151 -3.54 27.89 11.09
CA ALA A 151 -2.44 28.84 11.04
C ALA A 151 -1.06 28.19 10.75
N LEU A 152 -1.01 26.88 10.50
CA LEU A 152 0.24 26.20 10.13
C LEU A 152 0.79 26.73 8.79
N PRO A 153 2.13 26.76 8.62
CA PRO A 153 2.77 27.20 7.38
C PRO A 153 2.26 26.49 6.13
N SER A 154 2.21 27.20 5.00
CA SER A 154 1.72 26.67 3.71
C SER A 154 2.48 25.44 3.21
N PHE A 155 3.75 25.27 3.57
CA PHE A 155 4.53 24.08 3.18
C PHE A 155 3.99 22.80 3.85
N ILE A 156 3.45 22.89 5.07
CA ILE A 156 2.85 21.76 5.78
C ILE A 156 1.54 21.34 5.10
N TRP A 157 0.77 22.32 4.59
CA TRP A 157 -0.40 22.07 3.74
C TRP A 157 -0.04 21.32 2.46
N ALA A 158 1.02 21.75 1.76
CA ALA A 158 1.51 21.06 0.57
C ALA A 158 1.94 19.62 0.88
N LEU A 159 2.63 19.40 2.00
CA LEU A 159 3.03 18.06 2.45
C LEU A 159 1.82 17.17 2.75
N GLY A 160 0.80 17.71 3.42
CA GLY A 160 -0.45 16.98 3.70
C GLY A 160 -1.18 16.53 2.43
N ILE A 161 -1.33 17.42 1.45
CA ILE A 161 -1.94 17.09 0.15
C ILE A 161 -1.15 16.00 -0.56
N LEU A 162 0.19 16.12 -0.56
CA LEU A 162 1.07 15.14 -1.18
C LEU A 162 0.96 13.76 -0.52
N TYR A 163 0.93 13.68 0.82
CA TYR A 163 0.81 12.42 1.55
C TYR A 163 -0.54 11.74 1.30
N ILE A 164 -1.63 12.52 1.30
CA ILE A 164 -2.97 12.01 0.96
C ILE A 164 -3.00 11.49 -0.48
N GLY A 165 -2.40 12.23 -1.42
CA GLY A 165 -2.28 11.81 -2.82
C GLY A 165 -1.60 10.46 -2.97
N PHE A 166 -0.45 10.26 -2.32
CA PHE A 166 0.23 8.96 -2.30
C PHE A 166 -0.59 7.87 -1.61
N GLY A 167 -1.27 8.17 -0.49
CA GLY A 167 -2.14 7.22 0.20
C GLY A 167 -3.26 6.69 -0.71
N ILE A 168 -3.91 7.59 -1.46
CA ILE A 168 -4.93 7.20 -2.44
C ILE A 168 -4.30 6.36 -3.57
N ALA A 169 -3.16 6.78 -4.11
CA ALA A 169 -2.47 6.06 -5.17
C ALA A 169 -2.11 4.62 -4.76
N PHE A 170 -1.52 4.43 -3.58
CA PHE A 170 -1.19 3.10 -3.06
C PHE A 170 -2.42 2.27 -2.70
N GLY A 171 -3.51 2.92 -2.25
CA GLY A 171 -4.78 2.25 -2.04
C GLY A 171 -5.32 1.66 -3.35
N LEU A 172 -5.31 2.46 -4.42
CA LEU A 172 -5.73 2.00 -5.74
C LEU A 172 -4.84 0.88 -6.30
N ILE A 173 -3.52 0.95 -6.07
CA ILE A 173 -2.58 -0.10 -6.48
C ILE A 173 -2.86 -1.41 -5.73
N LEU A 174 -3.17 -1.36 -4.43
CA LEU A 174 -3.38 -2.56 -3.62
C LEU A 174 -4.67 -3.31 -3.98
N PHE A 175 -5.74 -2.57 -4.31
CA PHE A 175 -7.06 -3.15 -4.63
C PHE A 175 -7.27 -3.46 -6.11
N ARG A 176 -6.31 -3.12 -6.98
CA ARG A 176 -6.33 -3.54 -8.39
C ARG A 176 -5.60 -4.86 -8.56
N HIS A 177 -6.24 -5.79 -9.26
CA HIS A 177 -5.58 -7.01 -9.70
C HIS A 177 -4.60 -6.68 -10.84
N PRO A 178 -3.34 -7.15 -10.77
CA PRO A 178 -2.41 -6.99 -11.87
C PRO A 178 -2.91 -7.76 -13.09
N THR A 179 -3.09 -7.07 -14.21
CA THR A 179 -3.41 -7.68 -15.51
C THR A 179 -2.11 -8.23 -16.11
N ALA A 180 -2.19 -9.41 -16.74
CA ALA A 180 -1.06 -10.19 -17.24
C ALA A 180 -0.13 -9.48 -18.26
N ASP A 181 -0.49 -8.29 -18.73
CA ASP A 181 0.25 -7.55 -19.75
C ASP A 181 1.53 -6.87 -19.23
N GLN A 182 1.73 -6.83 -17.90
CA GLN A 182 2.92 -6.22 -17.27
C GLN A 182 4.12 -7.18 -17.17
N SER A 183 3.99 -8.46 -17.55
CA SER A 183 5.11 -9.42 -17.48
C SER A 183 5.95 -9.50 -18.75
N LYS A 184 5.65 -8.69 -19.78
CA LYS A 184 6.29 -8.77 -21.10
C LYS A 184 7.25 -7.61 -21.44
N ASN A 185 7.43 -6.64 -20.54
CA ASN A 185 8.33 -5.50 -20.74
C ASN A 185 9.44 -5.46 -19.70
#